data_AF-A0A6J3C044-F1
#
_entry.id   AF-A0A6J3C044-F1
#
_cell.length_a   1.000
_cell.length_b   1.000
_cell.length_c   1.000
_cell.angle_alpha   90.00
_cell.angle_beta   90.00
_cell.angle_gamma   90.00
#
_symmetry.space_group_name_H-M   'P 1'
#
loop_
_entity.id
_entity.type
_entity.pdbx_description
1 polymer ?
#
loop_
_entity_poly.entity_id
_entity_poly.type
_entity_poly.pdbx_seq_one_letter_code
_entity_poly.pdbx_strand_id
1 'polypeptide(L)'
;MLFLGTEKYPEENEYNKFLSAHGGYSNASTSSDHTTYYFDVLPEHLAGALDIFAQFFISPLFTESATGRELSAVNSEHEKNTCLDAWRLDQLNKSTASPDHPYHKFGTGNRETLETIPKSKGIDVRKELLKFHQEWYSSNIMTLVVLGKGTLHYRVTAYTHLCSNYIYARTHACTHASRTNTNTHNRIIKISELKRPNNRGSYT
;
A
#
# COMPACT_ATOMS: atom_id res chain seq x y z
N MET A 1 2.88 8.43 -0.70
CA MET A 1 2.70 8.97 0.67
C MET A 1 3.08 8.01 1.79
N LEU A 2 2.66 6.74 1.81
CA LEU A 2 2.94 5.82 2.94
C LEU A 2 4.44 5.56 3.19
N PHE A 3 5.27 5.74 2.16
CA PHE A 3 6.73 5.62 2.26
C PHE A 3 7.38 6.76 3.06
N LEU A 4 6.66 7.85 3.34
CA LEU A 4 7.21 9.13 3.82
C LEU A 4 7.10 9.30 5.35
N GLY A 5 7.31 8.21 6.09
CA GLY A 5 7.39 8.23 7.55
C GLY A 5 6.10 7.83 8.27
N THR A 6 6.30 7.29 9.47
CA THR A 6 5.28 6.73 10.37
C THR A 6 5.57 7.18 11.81
N GLU A 7 4.65 7.01 12.75
CA GLU A 7 4.89 7.45 14.14
C GLU A 7 6.12 6.78 14.77
N LYS A 8 6.31 5.48 14.52
CA LYS A 8 7.47 4.72 15.04
C LYS A 8 8.76 5.02 14.28
N TYR A 9 8.65 5.34 12.98
CA TYR A 9 9.79 5.67 12.09
C TYR A 9 9.51 7.00 11.37
N PRO A 10 9.72 8.14 12.04
CA PRO A 10 9.27 9.44 11.53
C PRO A 10 10.15 10.01 10.41
N GLU A 11 11.37 9.51 10.23
CA GLU A 11 12.21 9.94 9.12
C GLU A 11 11.60 9.51 7.77
N GLU A 12 11.37 10.48 6.89
CA GLU A 12 10.63 10.26 5.63
C GLU A 12 11.24 9.20 4.71
N ASN A 13 12.55 8.98 4.77
CA ASN A 13 13.24 8.02 3.90
C ASN A 13 13.75 6.80 4.67
N GLU A 14 13.33 6.59 5.92
CA GLU A 14 13.83 5.50 6.77
C GLU A 14 13.68 4.14 6.09
N TYR A 15 12.52 3.87 5.51
CA TYR A 15 12.25 2.60 4.84
C TYR A 15 13.15 2.37 3.63
N ASN A 16 13.26 3.37 2.75
CA ASN A 16 14.11 3.28 1.56
C ASN A 16 15.60 3.19 1.93
N LYS A 17 16.05 3.93 2.95
CA LYS A 17 17.41 3.85 3.49
C LYS A 17 17.69 2.45 4.05
N PHE A 18 16.77 1.91 4.84
CA PHE A 18 16.90 0.57 5.42
C PHE A 18 17.04 -0.48 4.33
N LEU A 19 16.17 -0.48 3.32
CA LEU A 19 16.24 -1.46 2.25
C LEU A 19 17.53 -1.32 1.44
N SER A 20 17.91 -0.10 1.05
CA SER A 20 19.13 0.15 0.27
C SER A 20 20.39 -0.30 1.01
N ALA A 21 20.46 -0.09 2.33
CA ALA A 21 21.59 -0.52 3.17
C ALA A 21 21.70 -2.04 3.31
N HIS A 22 20.60 -2.78 3.10
CA HIS A 22 20.50 -4.22 3.31
C HIS A 22 20.20 -5.00 2.01
N GLY A 23 20.59 -4.45 0.86
CA GLY A 23 20.49 -5.10 -0.44
C GLY A 23 19.05 -5.36 -0.91
N GLY A 24 18.12 -4.53 -0.47
CA GLY A 24 16.69 -4.63 -0.77
C GLY A 24 16.16 -3.48 -1.63
N TYR A 25 14.95 -3.67 -2.11
CA TYR A 25 14.20 -2.72 -2.92
C TYR A 25 12.72 -2.76 -2.56
N SER A 26 11.99 -1.68 -2.84
CA SER A 26 10.53 -1.65 -2.67
C SER A 26 9.85 -0.86 -3.77
N ASN A 27 8.59 -1.19 -4.00
CA ASN A 27 7.70 -0.41 -4.86
C ASN A 27 6.24 -0.64 -4.46
N ALA A 28 5.33 0.11 -5.09
CA ALA A 28 3.90 -0.06 -4.95
C ALA A 28 3.18 0.21 -6.27
N SER A 29 1.98 -0.33 -6.40
CA SER A 29 1.08 -0.04 -7.52
C SER A 29 -0.35 0.10 -7.02
N THR A 30 -1.12 0.97 -7.68
CA THR A 30 -2.55 1.14 -7.42
C THR A 30 -3.33 0.81 -8.68
N SER A 31 -4.20 -0.18 -8.58
CA SER A 31 -5.14 -0.60 -9.62
C SER A 31 -6.54 -0.07 -9.30
N SER A 32 -7.54 -0.46 -10.10
CA SER A 32 -8.92 0.01 -9.89
C SER A 32 -9.58 -0.51 -8.60
N ASP A 33 -9.11 -1.65 -8.08
CA ASP A 33 -9.74 -2.39 -6.97
C ASP A 33 -8.76 -2.83 -5.88
N HIS A 34 -7.45 -2.62 -6.05
CA HIS A 34 -6.45 -2.98 -5.05
C HIS A 34 -5.21 -2.08 -5.11
N THR A 35 -4.54 -1.92 -3.96
CA THR A 35 -3.22 -1.31 -3.85
C THR A 35 -2.25 -2.36 -3.36
N THR A 36 -1.16 -2.58 -4.10
CA THR A 36 -0.13 -3.56 -3.76
C THR A 36 1.13 -2.85 -3.31
N TYR A 37 1.64 -3.21 -2.14
CA TYR A 37 2.94 -2.81 -1.65
C TYR A 37 3.83 -4.04 -1.53
N TYR A 38 5.07 -3.95 -2.00
CA TYR A 38 6.00 -5.08 -1.94
C TYR A 38 7.44 -4.61 -1.77
N PHE A 39 8.25 -5.50 -1.20
CA PHE A 39 9.68 -5.30 -1.04
C PHE A 39 10.42 -6.63 -1.05
N ASP A 40 11.73 -6.55 -1.30
CA ASP A 40 12.69 -7.61 -1.01
C ASP A 40 13.81 -7.07 -0.13
N VAL A 41 14.48 -7.97 0.58
CA VAL A 41 15.64 -7.68 1.43
C VAL A 41 16.40 -8.98 1.68
N LEU A 42 17.67 -8.88 2.05
CA LEU A 42 18.43 -10.04 2.50
C LEU A 42 17.76 -10.73 3.71
N PRO A 43 17.74 -12.08 3.78
CA PRO A 43 16.94 -12.83 4.75
C PRO A 43 17.17 -12.45 6.22
N GLU A 44 18.39 -12.11 6.59
CA GLU A 44 18.80 -11.68 7.92
C GLU A 44 18.14 -10.36 8.38
N HIS A 45 17.71 -9.52 7.44
CA HIS A 45 17.10 -8.22 7.72
C HIS A 45 15.58 -8.18 7.51
N LEU A 46 14.96 -9.32 7.19
CA LEU A 46 13.53 -9.42 6.91
C LEU A 46 12.67 -8.94 8.10
N ALA A 47 13.06 -9.26 9.33
CA ALA A 47 12.31 -8.84 10.52
C ALA A 47 12.29 -7.32 10.69
N GLY A 48 13.43 -6.66 10.47
CA GLY A 48 13.53 -5.19 10.55
C GLY A 48 12.76 -4.50 9.42
N ALA A 49 12.92 -4.98 8.18
CA ALA A 49 12.17 -4.45 7.04
C ALA A 49 10.65 -4.59 7.23
N LEU A 50 10.20 -5.75 7.73
CA LEU A 50 8.79 -6.02 7.96
C LEU A 50 8.21 -5.16 9.10
N ASP A 51 8.99 -4.87 10.15
CA ASP A 51 8.56 -3.99 11.24
C ASP A 51 8.30 -2.56 10.74
N ILE A 52 9.22 -2.00 9.93
CA ILE A 52 9.04 -0.68 9.31
C ILE A 52 7.86 -0.70 8.33
N PHE A 53 7.79 -1.72 7.47
CA PHE A 53 6.73 -1.89 6.48
C PHE A 53 5.33 -1.95 7.12
N ALA A 54 5.19 -2.67 8.24
CA ALA A 54 3.92 -2.79 8.93
C ALA A 54 3.37 -1.43 9.40
N GLN A 55 4.25 -0.49 9.76
CA GLN A 55 3.82 0.83 10.23
C GLN A 55 3.07 1.64 9.18
N PHE A 56 3.24 1.34 7.88
CA PHE A 56 2.48 1.98 6.79
C PHE A 56 0.97 1.78 6.97
N PHE A 57 0.57 0.64 7.53
CA PHE A 57 -0.82 0.26 7.73
C PHE A 57 -1.32 0.65 9.13
N ILE A 58 -0.43 1.06 10.03
CA ILE A 58 -0.73 1.31 11.45
C ILE A 58 -0.83 2.80 11.75
N SER A 59 0.17 3.61 11.44
CA SER A 59 0.12 5.05 11.74
C SER A 59 1.04 5.88 10.84
N PRO A 60 0.65 6.07 9.57
CA PRO A 60 1.37 6.99 8.67
C PRO A 60 1.18 8.45 9.12
N LEU A 61 2.25 9.26 9.02
CA LEU A 61 2.22 10.66 9.48
C LEU A 61 1.52 11.60 8.49
N PHE A 62 1.66 11.32 7.19
CA PHE A 62 1.23 12.17 6.08
C PHE A 62 1.58 13.65 6.32
N THR A 63 2.86 13.96 6.58
CA THR A 63 3.27 15.34 6.89
C THR A 63 2.91 16.30 5.74
N GLU A 64 2.61 17.56 6.07
CA GLU A 64 2.25 18.56 5.06
C GLU A 64 3.38 18.79 4.05
N SER A 65 4.63 18.83 4.54
CA SER A 65 5.84 18.96 3.72
C SER A 65 6.05 17.80 2.75
N ALA A 66 5.65 16.58 3.14
CA ALA A 66 5.70 15.41 2.28
C ALA A 66 4.58 15.41 1.25
N THR A 67 3.38 15.88 1.62
CA THR A 67 2.18 15.87 0.78
C THR A 67 2.37 16.69 -0.49
N GLY A 68 2.93 17.90 -0.38
CA GLY A 68 3.17 18.75 -1.56
C GLY A 68 4.21 18.18 -2.53
N ARG A 69 5.28 17.58 -2.02
CA ARG A 69 6.32 16.95 -2.85
C ARG A 69 5.80 15.70 -3.55
N GLU A 70 5.08 14.85 -2.83
CA GLU A 70 4.50 13.65 -3.43
C GLU A 70 3.47 14.01 -4.51
N LEU A 71 2.67 15.06 -4.29
CA LEU A 71 1.73 15.54 -5.29
C LEU A 71 2.44 15.98 -6.59
N SER A 72 3.61 16.60 -6.45
CA SER A 72 4.47 16.93 -7.59
C SER A 72 4.94 15.67 -8.32
N ALA A 73 5.31 14.61 -7.59
CA ALA A 73 5.70 13.33 -8.17
C ALA A 73 4.54 12.64 -8.92
N VAL A 74 3.34 12.62 -8.34
CA VAL A 74 2.12 12.09 -9.00
C VAL A 74 1.80 12.87 -10.27
N ASN A 75 1.93 14.20 -10.23
CA ASN A 75 1.72 15.03 -11.41
C ASN A 75 2.74 14.71 -12.52
N SER A 76 4.02 14.54 -12.19
CA SER A 76 5.05 14.15 -13.16
C SER A 76 4.81 12.74 -13.73
N GLU A 77 4.32 11.79 -12.93
CA GLU A 77 3.91 10.47 -13.42
C GLU A 77 2.77 10.59 -14.43
N HIS A 78 1.74 11.39 -14.13
CA HIS A 78 0.65 11.63 -15.06
C HIS A 78 1.15 12.26 -16.37
N GLU A 79 1.97 13.32 -16.29
CA GLU A 79 2.55 14.00 -17.45
C GLU A 79 3.33 13.03 -18.33
N LYS A 80 4.16 12.17 -17.74
CA LYS A 80 4.87 11.10 -18.46
C LYS A 80 3.91 10.16 -19.18
N ASN A 81 2.80 9.78 -18.54
CA ASN A 81 1.84 8.84 -19.09
C ASN A 81 0.98 9.43 -20.22
N THR A 82 0.84 10.77 -20.31
CA THR A 82 0.03 11.42 -21.36
C THR A 82 0.51 11.15 -22.79
N CYS A 83 1.80 10.85 -22.96
CA CYS A 83 2.42 10.54 -24.25
C CYS A 83 2.33 9.04 -24.62
N LEU A 84 1.80 8.20 -23.74
CA LEU A 84 1.74 6.74 -23.95
C LEU A 84 0.34 6.31 -24.41
N ASP A 85 0.25 5.71 -25.59
CA ASP A 85 -1.04 5.31 -26.18
C ASP A 85 -1.83 4.32 -25.31
N ALA A 86 -1.16 3.43 -24.60
CA ALA A 86 -1.82 2.50 -23.67
C ALA A 86 -2.64 3.25 -22.60
N TRP A 87 -2.07 4.32 -22.03
CA TRP A 87 -2.75 5.13 -21.01
C TRP A 87 -3.84 6.01 -21.61
N ARG A 88 -3.62 6.53 -22.81
CA ARG A 88 -4.62 7.31 -23.56
C ARG A 88 -5.85 6.46 -23.88
N LEU A 89 -5.64 5.24 -24.37
CA LEU A 89 -6.69 4.28 -24.68
C LEU A 89 -7.42 3.80 -23.41
N ASP A 90 -6.70 3.55 -22.32
CA ASP A 90 -7.32 3.18 -21.04
C ASP A 90 -8.27 4.28 -20.55
N GLN A 91 -7.81 5.53 -20.49
CA GLN A 91 -8.65 6.64 -20.04
C GLN A 91 -9.80 6.95 -21.03
N LEU A 92 -9.58 6.78 -22.34
CA LEU A 92 -10.63 6.90 -23.35
C LEU A 92 -11.73 5.85 -23.13
N ASN A 93 -11.35 4.58 -22.91
CA ASN A 93 -12.30 3.51 -22.62
C ASN A 93 -13.06 3.74 -21.30
N LYS A 94 -12.43 4.34 -20.29
CA LYS A 94 -13.12 4.75 -19.06
C LYS A 94 -14.13 5.88 -19.33
N SER A 95 -13.76 6.84 -20.17
CA SER A 95 -14.63 7.99 -20.50
C SER A 95 -15.89 7.62 -21.29
N THR A 96 -15.88 6.49 -22.02
CA THR A 96 -17.07 5.98 -22.74
C THR A 96 -18.02 5.18 -21.85
N ALA A 97 -17.61 4.82 -20.64
CA ALA A 97 -18.49 4.21 -19.65
C ALA A 97 -19.43 5.25 -19.03
N SER A 98 -20.53 4.77 -18.41
CA SER A 98 -21.50 5.63 -17.73
C SER A 98 -20.80 6.56 -16.72
N PRO A 99 -21.08 7.88 -16.75
CA PRO A 99 -20.52 8.85 -15.80
C PRO A 99 -20.81 8.52 -14.33
N ASP A 100 -21.91 7.80 -14.06
CA ASP A 100 -22.30 7.39 -12.70
C ASP A 100 -21.55 6.15 -12.20
N HIS A 101 -20.83 5.45 -13.09
CA HIS A 101 -20.12 4.23 -12.74
C HIS A 101 -18.67 4.53 -12.27
N PRO A 102 -18.16 3.92 -11.19
CA PRO A 102 -16.81 4.18 -10.67
C PRO A 102 -15.68 3.98 -11.69
N TYR A 103 -15.89 3.13 -12.69
CA TYR A 103 -14.93 2.89 -13.78
C TYR A 103 -14.64 4.15 -14.61
N HIS A 104 -15.55 5.13 -14.66
CA HIS A 104 -15.36 6.39 -15.39
C HIS A 104 -14.27 7.29 -14.77
N LYS A 105 -13.90 7.07 -13.51
CA LYS A 105 -12.98 7.94 -12.77
C LYS A 105 -11.58 7.94 -13.38
N PHE A 106 -10.93 9.11 -13.30
CA PHE A 106 -9.51 9.27 -13.57
C PHE A 106 -8.71 8.82 -12.34
N GLY A 107 -8.03 7.66 -12.46
CA GLY A 107 -7.39 6.99 -11.32
C GLY A 107 -6.02 7.53 -10.92
N THR A 108 -5.23 8.05 -11.86
CA THR A 108 -3.87 8.53 -11.56
C THR A 108 -3.88 9.78 -10.68
N GLY A 109 -4.84 10.68 -10.92
CA GLY A 109 -4.80 12.02 -10.34
C GLY A 109 -3.72 12.89 -10.97
N ASN A 110 -3.74 14.17 -10.64
CA ASN A 110 -2.80 15.19 -11.11
C ASN A 110 -2.90 16.42 -10.18
N ARG A 111 -2.13 17.47 -10.46
CA ARG A 111 -2.16 18.69 -9.65
C ARG A 111 -3.53 19.36 -9.59
N GLU A 112 -4.30 19.30 -10.67
CA GLU A 112 -5.64 19.87 -10.70
C GLU A 112 -6.59 19.16 -9.71
N THR A 113 -6.63 17.83 -9.77
CA THR A 113 -7.53 16.99 -8.97
C THR A 113 -7.11 16.84 -7.51
N LEU A 114 -5.81 16.91 -7.23
CA LEU A 114 -5.25 16.67 -5.89
C LEU A 114 -4.85 17.96 -5.16
N GLU A 115 -4.76 19.11 -5.83
CA GLU A 115 -4.38 20.39 -5.20
C GLU A 115 -5.33 21.53 -5.57
N THR A 116 -5.43 21.88 -6.86
CA THR A 116 -6.13 23.11 -7.30
C THR A 116 -7.63 23.08 -6.97
N ILE A 117 -8.33 22.00 -7.34
CA ILE A 117 -9.77 21.83 -7.08
C ILE A 117 -10.06 21.65 -5.58
N PRO A 118 -9.31 20.82 -4.83
CA PRO A 118 -9.48 20.74 -3.38
C PRO A 118 -9.29 22.10 -2.68
N LYS A 119 -8.22 22.85 -3.03
CA LYS A 119 -7.96 24.18 -2.44
C LYS A 119 -9.08 25.17 -2.73
N SER A 120 -9.61 25.21 -3.95
CA SER A 120 -10.72 26.12 -4.31
C SER A 120 -12.03 25.79 -3.58
N LYS A 121 -12.20 24.55 -3.14
CA LYS A 121 -13.33 24.07 -2.34
C LYS A 121 -13.08 24.10 -0.82
N GLY A 122 -11.91 24.57 -0.37
CA GLY A 122 -11.54 24.56 1.05
C GLY A 122 -11.34 23.16 1.63
N ILE A 123 -11.01 22.18 0.79
CA ILE A 123 -10.79 20.78 1.21
C ILE A 123 -9.34 20.60 1.62
N ASP A 124 -9.13 20.12 2.84
CA ASP A 124 -7.81 19.69 3.31
C ASP A 124 -7.51 18.26 2.84
N VAL A 125 -6.66 18.17 1.81
CA VAL A 125 -6.25 16.91 1.18
C VAL A 125 -5.57 15.96 2.18
N ARG A 126 -4.80 16.48 3.13
CA ARG A 126 -4.14 15.66 4.14
C ARG A 126 -5.16 14.99 5.05
N LYS A 127 -6.20 15.74 5.45
CA LYS A 127 -7.30 15.21 6.25
C LYS A 127 -8.08 14.13 5.49
N GLU A 128 -8.33 14.33 4.20
CA GLU A 128 -8.98 13.31 3.37
C GLU A 128 -8.11 12.05 3.18
N LEU A 129 -6.78 12.18 3.06
CA LEU A 129 -5.86 11.04 3.05
C LEU A 129 -5.90 10.23 4.36
N LEU A 130 -5.90 10.92 5.50
CA LEU A 130 -6.03 10.27 6.81
C LEU A 130 -7.37 9.54 6.94
N LYS A 131 -8.46 10.17 6.50
CA LYS A 131 -9.80 9.58 6.49
C LYS A 131 -9.86 8.35 5.57
N PHE A 132 -9.30 8.44 4.37
CA PHE A 132 -9.24 7.33 3.42
C PHE A 132 -8.43 6.15 3.98
N HIS A 133 -7.29 6.41 4.63
CA HIS A 133 -6.51 5.38 5.32
C HIS A 133 -7.33 4.72 6.42
N GLN A 134 -7.97 5.52 7.27
CA GLN A 134 -8.78 5.00 8.37
C GLN A 134 -9.96 4.14 7.90
N GLU A 135 -10.58 4.49 6.77
CA GLU A 135 -11.75 3.78 6.23
C GLU A 135 -11.37 2.50 5.46
N TRP A 136 -10.33 2.56 4.62
CA TRP A 136 -10.02 1.50 3.66
C TRP A 136 -8.78 0.67 4.01
N TYR A 137 -7.91 1.12 4.91
CA TYR A 137 -6.74 0.35 5.34
C TYR A 137 -7.11 -0.56 6.54
N SER A 138 -8.10 -1.43 6.33
CA SER A 138 -8.62 -2.36 7.33
C SER A 138 -8.12 -3.79 7.12
N SER A 139 -7.81 -4.51 8.21
CA SER A 139 -7.27 -5.88 8.16
C SER A 139 -8.16 -6.87 7.42
N ASN A 140 -9.47 -6.70 7.45
CA ASN A 140 -10.41 -7.66 6.84
C ASN A 140 -10.35 -7.68 5.30
N ILE A 141 -9.75 -6.66 4.68
CA ILE A 141 -9.57 -6.54 3.23
C ILE A 141 -8.10 -6.54 2.80
N MET A 142 -7.19 -6.90 3.71
CA MET A 142 -5.75 -7.00 3.44
C MET A 142 -5.29 -8.44 3.32
N THR A 143 -4.35 -8.68 2.42
CA THR A 143 -3.63 -9.96 2.31
C THR A 143 -2.13 -9.71 2.36
N LEU A 144 -1.43 -10.46 3.21
CA LEU A 144 0.02 -10.38 3.35
C LEU A 144 0.66 -11.71 2.91
N VAL A 145 1.72 -11.62 2.11
CA VAL A 145 2.56 -12.75 1.73
C VAL A 145 3.98 -12.46 2.18
N VAL A 146 4.55 -13.35 2.99
CA VAL A 146 5.94 -13.24 3.46
C VAL A 146 6.74 -14.47 3.05
N LEU A 147 7.82 -14.24 2.32
CA LEU A 147 8.78 -15.26 1.90
C LEU A 147 10.14 -14.97 2.55
N GLY A 148 10.73 -15.99 3.18
CA GLY A 148 12.02 -15.85 3.88
C GLY A 148 12.62 -17.20 4.26
N LYS A 149 13.91 -17.20 4.62
CA LYS A 149 14.61 -18.38 5.14
C LYS A 149 14.26 -18.56 6.63
N GLY A 150 13.83 -19.76 7.04
CA GLY A 150 13.47 -20.07 8.41
C GLY A 150 12.33 -21.09 8.52
N THR A 151 12.15 -21.69 9.71
CA THR A 151 11.05 -22.62 9.95
C THR A 151 9.70 -21.88 10.01
N LEU A 152 8.61 -22.57 9.67
CA LEU A 152 7.25 -22.01 9.66
C LEU A 152 6.89 -21.34 11.00
N HIS A 153 7.40 -21.87 12.12
CA HIS A 153 7.14 -21.35 13.46
C HIS A 153 7.67 -19.93 13.67
N TYR A 154 8.93 -19.65 13.29
CA TYR A 154 9.51 -18.30 13.41
C TYR A 154 8.77 -17.28 12.52
N ARG A 155 8.31 -17.72 11.35
CA ARG A 155 7.53 -16.90 10.39
C ARG A 155 6.15 -16.52 10.93
N VAL A 156 5.51 -17.39 11.71
CA VAL A 156 4.15 -17.16 12.26
C VAL A 156 4.18 -16.34 13.56
N THR A 157 5.23 -16.45 14.38
CA THR A 157 5.33 -15.72 15.67
C THR A 157 5.67 -14.24 15.48
N ALA A 158 6.62 -13.91 14.59
CA ALA A 158 6.86 -12.51 14.21
C ALA A 158 5.60 -11.85 13.61
N TYR A 159 4.81 -12.65 12.87
CA TYR A 159 3.56 -12.25 12.23
C TYR A 159 2.40 -12.02 13.22
N THR A 160 2.20 -12.90 14.20
CA THR A 160 1.09 -12.76 15.16
C THR A 160 1.25 -11.54 16.05
N HIS A 161 2.48 -11.17 16.40
CA HIS A 161 2.74 -9.91 17.11
C HIS A 161 2.44 -8.67 16.26
N LEU A 162 2.74 -8.68 14.96
CA LEU A 162 2.46 -7.54 14.07
C LEU A 162 0.96 -7.41 13.75
N CYS A 163 0.29 -8.50 13.37
CA CYS A 163 -1.12 -8.45 12.98
C CYS A 163 -2.08 -8.32 14.18
N SER A 164 -1.81 -9.02 15.30
CA SER A 164 -2.72 -9.02 16.46
C SER A 164 -2.56 -7.78 17.33
N ASN A 165 -1.34 -7.27 17.53
CA ASN A 165 -1.13 -6.10 18.38
C ASN A 165 -1.43 -4.77 17.68
N TYR A 166 -1.35 -4.71 16.34
CA TYR A 166 -1.42 -3.42 15.65
C TYR A 166 -2.57 -3.31 14.64
N ILE A 167 -2.75 -4.27 13.73
CA ILE A 167 -3.76 -4.14 12.67
C ILE A 167 -5.16 -4.49 13.20
N TYR A 168 -5.28 -5.53 14.03
CA TYR A 168 -6.56 -5.91 14.67
C TYR A 168 -6.96 -4.97 15.81
N ALA A 169 -6.00 -4.47 16.59
CA ALA A 169 -6.26 -3.54 17.69
C ALA A 169 -6.78 -2.17 17.20
N ARG A 170 -6.28 -1.66 16.06
CA ARG A 170 -6.73 -0.37 15.51
C ARG A 170 -8.13 -0.44 14.88
N THR A 171 -8.46 -1.55 14.23
CA THR A 171 -9.84 -1.81 13.74
C THR A 171 -10.84 -1.92 14.89
N HIS A 172 -10.42 -2.43 16.06
CA HIS A 172 -11.26 -2.49 17.27
C HIS A 172 -11.36 -1.17 18.05
N ALA A 173 -10.33 -0.31 17.99
CA ALA A 173 -10.38 1.03 18.53
C ALA A 173 -11.40 1.93 17.78
N CYS A 174 -11.59 1.70 16.48
CA CYS A 174 -12.60 2.40 15.67
C CYS A 174 -14.04 1.87 15.86
N THR A 175 -14.23 0.65 16.38
CA THR A 175 -15.56 0.03 16.53
C THR A 175 -16.19 0.22 17.92
N HIS A 176 -15.69 1.14 18.74
CA HIS A 176 -16.43 1.59 19.93
C HIS A 176 -17.65 2.49 19.62
N ALA A 177 -18.02 2.61 18.34
CA ALA A 177 -19.38 2.96 17.92
C ALA A 177 -20.07 1.72 17.33
N SER A 178 -21.04 1.20 18.09
CA SER A 178 -21.93 0.05 17.80
C SER A 178 -21.38 -1.36 18.15
N ARG A 179 -21.87 -1.87 19.28
CA ARG A 179 -21.87 -3.29 19.62
C ARG A 179 -22.82 -4.03 18.67
N THR A 180 -22.36 -5.10 18.02
CA THR A 180 -23.09 -6.39 17.95
C THR A 180 -22.15 -7.55 17.62
N ASN A 181 -22.20 -8.52 18.53
CA ASN A 181 -21.84 -9.93 18.47
C ASN A 181 -21.88 -10.59 17.06
N THR A 182 -20.82 -11.30 16.66
CA THR A 182 -20.88 -12.71 16.19
C THR A 182 -19.50 -13.30 15.87
N ASN A 183 -19.30 -14.54 16.35
CA ASN A 183 -18.32 -15.53 15.91
C ASN A 183 -17.92 -15.44 14.43
N THR A 184 -16.62 -15.39 14.14
CA THR A 184 -16.07 -15.98 12.90
C THR A 184 -14.66 -16.53 13.14
N HIS A 185 -14.59 -17.85 13.23
CA HIS A 185 -13.39 -18.60 12.84
C HIS A 185 -13.12 -18.29 11.36
N ASN A 186 -12.00 -17.64 11.04
CA ASN A 186 -11.44 -17.69 9.69
C ASN A 186 -9.91 -17.74 9.77
N ARG A 187 -9.41 -18.96 9.97
CA ARG A 187 -8.05 -19.33 9.57
C ARG A 187 -8.12 -19.61 8.06
N ILE A 188 -7.58 -18.73 7.23
CA ILE A 188 -7.27 -19.08 5.83
C ILE A 188 -5.83 -18.65 5.54
N ILE A 189 -4.93 -19.61 5.72
CA ILE A 189 -3.57 -19.61 5.18
C ILE A 189 -3.70 -20.16 3.76
N LYS A 190 -3.60 -19.31 2.73
CA LYS A 190 -3.52 -19.78 1.34
C LYS A 190 -2.04 -19.90 0.96
N ILE A 191 -1.53 -21.14 1.00
CA ILE A 191 -0.20 -21.50 0.47
C ILE A 191 -0.39 -21.91 -0.99
N SER A 192 0.21 -21.17 -1.92
CA SER A 192 0.42 -21.65 -3.28
C SER A 192 1.92 -21.90 -3.47
N GLU A 193 2.31 -23.18 -3.49
CA GLU A 193 3.63 -23.60 -3.98
C GLU A 193 3.70 -23.41 -5.49
N LEU A 194 4.52 -22.48 -5.97
CA LEU A 194 5.01 -22.51 -7.35
C LEU A 194 6.25 -23.41 -7.39
N LYS A 195 6.05 -24.69 -7.74
CA LYS A 195 7.16 -25.55 -8.21
C LYS A 195 7.71 -24.92 -9.48
N ARG A 196 8.96 -24.42 -9.43
CA ARG A 196 9.71 -24.08 -10.64
C ARG A 196 9.88 -25.34 -11.49
N PRO A 197 9.57 -25.34 -12.79
CA PRO A 197 10.06 -26.37 -13.68
C PRO A 197 11.59 -26.24 -13.78
N ASN A 198 12.30 -27.27 -13.35
CA ASN A 198 13.67 -27.51 -13.81
C ASN A 198 13.57 -27.81 -15.31
N ASN A 199 14.05 -26.92 -16.17
CA ASN A 199 14.55 -27.36 -17.46
C ASN A 199 15.74 -26.50 -17.88
N ARG A 200 16.94 -27.06 -17.64
CA ARG A 200 18.11 -26.76 -18.46
C ARG A 200 17.81 -27.33 -19.84
N GLY A 201 17.61 -26.44 -20.81
CA GLY A 201 17.50 -26.78 -22.22
C GLY A 201 18.32 -25.79 -23.01
N SER A 202 19.56 -26.17 -23.29
CA SER A 202 20.46 -25.56 -24.26
C SER A 202 19.82 -25.45 -25.63
N TYR A 203 19.89 -24.28 -26.27
CA TYR A 203 19.99 -24.20 -27.72
C TYR A 203 20.95 -23.07 -28.12
N THR A 204 21.88 -23.48 -28.99
CA THR A 204 22.75 -22.71 -29.87
C THR A 204 22.04 -21.59 -30.62
#